data_AF-A0A381X1Y7-F1
#
_entry.id   AF-A0A381X1Y7-F1
#
_cell.length_a   1.000
_cell.length_b   1.000
_cell.length_c   1.000
_cell.angle_alpha   90.00
_cell.angle_beta   90.00
_cell.angle_gamma   90.00
#
_symmetry.space_group_name_H-M   'P 1'
#
loop_
_entity.id
_entity.type
_entity.pdbx_description
1 polymer ?
#
loop_
_entity_poly.entity_id
_entity_poly.type
_entity_poly.pdbx_seq_one_letter_code
_entity_poly.pdbx_strand_id
1 'polypeptide(L)'
;MNNPCKESCWNSLYKTRQVNIRLGRDAQRVGRYLLISNSYSLSPQETARLTKEYPRLKLFRILEENIPSEIIRDSYMLFDPLGNGILIYSPDLPGGELLEDLKKVLQNSKIG
;
A
#
# COMPACT_ATOMS: atom_id res chain seq x y z
N MET A 1 -1.03 4.66 20.92
CA MET A 1 -0.78 6.11 20.68
C MET A 1 -1.51 6.52 19.41
N ASN A 2 -2.50 7.42 19.50
CA ASN A 2 -3.25 7.98 18.36
C ASN A 2 -2.45 9.10 17.67
N ASN A 3 -1.29 8.79 17.12
CA ASN A 3 -0.51 9.81 16.39
C ASN A 3 -0.97 9.82 14.93
N PRO A 4 -1.47 10.96 14.40
CA PRO A 4 -2.01 11.04 13.04
C PRO A 4 -0.98 10.62 11.99
N CYS A 5 -1.45 10.21 10.81
CA CYS A 5 -0.60 9.84 9.68
C CYS A 5 0.35 11.02 9.36
N LYS A 6 1.64 10.79 9.59
CA LYS A 6 2.72 11.76 9.36
C LYS A 6 2.96 11.93 7.85
N GLU A 7 3.83 12.87 7.51
CA GLU A 7 4.17 13.15 6.11
C GLU A 7 4.68 11.91 5.36
N SER A 8 5.53 11.09 5.98
CA SER A 8 6.04 9.83 5.41
C SER A 8 4.92 8.86 5.00
N CYS A 9 3.93 8.70 5.87
CA CYS A 9 2.73 7.89 5.62
C CYS A 9 1.94 8.41 4.40
N TRP A 10 1.69 9.72 4.32
CA TRP A 10 1.02 10.33 3.16
C TRP A 10 1.86 10.24 1.88
N ASN A 11 3.18 10.35 1.97
CA ASN A 11 4.09 10.22 0.84
C ASN A 11 4.08 8.78 0.28
N SER A 12 4.09 7.76 1.14
CA SER A 12 3.94 6.36 0.71
C SER A 12 2.58 6.09 0.05
N LEU A 13 1.49 6.61 0.63
CA LEU A 13 0.17 6.54 0.01
C LEU A 13 0.19 7.19 -1.39
N TYR A 14 0.71 8.42 -1.50
CA TYR A 14 0.80 9.14 -2.75
C TYR A 14 1.62 8.37 -3.80
N LYS A 15 2.80 7.86 -3.44
CA LYS A 15 3.65 7.07 -4.33
C LYS A 15 2.92 5.85 -4.87
N THR A 16 2.29 5.06 -4.01
CA THR A 16 1.55 3.86 -4.45
C THR A 16 0.31 4.21 -5.29
N ARG A 17 -0.29 5.39 -5.08
CA ARG A 17 -1.35 5.91 -5.97
C ARG A 17 -0.84 6.30 -7.35
N GLN A 18 0.31 6.98 -7.43
CA GLN A 18 0.92 7.31 -8.73
C GLN A 18 1.29 6.05 -9.51
N VAL A 19 1.82 5.02 -8.83
CA VAL A 19 2.06 3.71 -9.45
C VAL A 19 0.76 3.10 -9.97
N ASN A 20 -0.31 3.10 -9.17
CA ASN A 20 -1.61 2.58 -9.59
C ASN A 20 -2.18 3.33 -10.81
N ILE A 21 -2.01 4.65 -10.89
CA ILE A 21 -2.40 5.44 -12.07
C ILE A 21 -1.55 5.03 -13.28
N ARG A 22 -0.23 4.89 -13.12
CA ARG A 22 0.70 4.51 -14.21
C ARG A 22 0.52 3.08 -14.71
N LEU A 23 -0.14 2.21 -13.95
CA LEU A 23 -0.54 0.87 -14.41
C LEU A 23 -1.72 0.92 -15.40
N GLY A 24 -2.46 2.03 -15.50
CA GLY A 24 -3.54 2.19 -16.48
C GLY A 24 -4.60 1.10 -16.35
N ARG A 25 -4.81 0.33 -17.43
CA ARG A 25 -5.82 -0.74 -17.46
C ARG A 25 -5.49 -1.89 -16.50
N ASP A 26 -4.21 -2.19 -16.30
CA ASP A 26 -3.78 -3.26 -15.40
C ASP A 26 -4.00 -2.93 -13.93
N ALA A 27 -4.27 -1.66 -13.59
CA ALA A 27 -4.59 -1.25 -12.22
C ALA A 27 -5.82 -1.96 -11.64
N GLN A 28 -6.72 -2.50 -12.48
CA GLN A 28 -7.87 -3.30 -12.05
C GLN A 28 -7.46 -4.67 -11.50
N ARG A 29 -6.33 -5.20 -11.97
CA ARG A 29 -5.80 -6.51 -11.59
C ARG A 29 -4.98 -6.45 -10.29
N VAL A 30 -4.82 -5.25 -9.70
CA VAL A 30 -4.02 -5.03 -8.50
C VAL A 30 -4.91 -4.57 -7.35
N GLY A 31 -5.05 -5.43 -6.35
CA GLY A 31 -5.67 -5.06 -5.08
C GLY A 31 -4.73 -4.17 -4.25
N ARG A 32 -5.28 -3.12 -3.62
CA ARG A 32 -4.52 -2.24 -2.72
C ARG A 32 -5.16 -2.23 -1.34
N TYR A 33 -4.33 -2.46 -0.33
CA TYR A 33 -4.74 -2.49 1.06
C TYR A 33 -3.89 -1.52 1.89
N LEU A 34 -4.56 -0.74 2.73
CA LEU A 34 -3.94 0.05 3.78
C LEU A 34 -4.06 -0.73 5.09
N LEU A 35 -2.92 -1.15 5.63
CA LEU A 35 -2.83 -1.77 6.93
C LEU A 35 -2.72 -0.69 8.00
N ILE A 36 -3.64 -0.68 8.97
CA ILE A 36 -3.57 0.18 10.14
C ILE A 36 -3.64 -0.65 11.42
N SER A 37 -2.96 -0.18 12.47
CA SER A 37 -3.07 -0.81 13.79
C SER A 37 -4.51 -0.74 14.30
N ASN A 38 -4.95 -1.76 15.04
CA ASN A 38 -6.22 -1.75 15.75
C ASN A 38 -6.34 -0.55 16.70
N SER A 39 -5.22 -0.09 17.24
CA SER A 39 -5.18 1.07 18.14
C SER A 39 -5.24 2.41 17.39
N TYR A 40 -5.16 2.41 16.06
CA TYR A 40 -5.20 3.62 15.23
C TYR A 40 -6.61 3.96 14.77
N SER A 41 -7.05 5.17 15.09
CA SER A 41 -8.33 5.72 14.63
C SER A 41 -8.10 6.78 13.57
N LEU A 42 -8.63 6.55 12.36
CA LEU A 42 -8.66 7.55 11.30
C LEU A 42 -9.49 8.75 11.73
N SER A 43 -8.96 9.95 11.57
CA SER A 43 -9.77 11.15 11.76
C SER A 43 -10.80 11.30 10.63
N PRO A 44 -11.85 12.12 10.82
CA PRO A 44 -12.78 12.46 9.74
C PRO A 44 -12.09 13.04 8.51
N GLN A 45 -11.05 13.85 8.70
CA GLN A 45 -10.28 14.47 7.62
C GLN A 45 -9.47 13.43 6.83
N GLU A 46 -8.82 12.50 7.54
CA GLU A 46 -8.07 11.41 6.90
C GLU A 46 -9.02 10.48 6.14
N THR A 47 -10.17 10.15 6.72
CA THR A 47 -11.21 9.34 6.09
C THR A 47 -11.73 10.00 4.81
N ALA A 48 -12.07 11.29 4.86
CA ALA A 48 -12.54 12.03 3.69
C ALA A 48 -11.48 12.07 2.59
N ARG A 49 -10.20 12.28 2.95
CA ARG A 49 -9.08 12.28 2.00
C ARG A 49 -8.88 10.91 1.36
N LEU A 50 -8.88 9.84 2.15
CA LEU A 50 -8.74 8.47 1.65
C LEU A 50 -9.87 8.11 0.68
N THR A 51 -11.11 8.39 1.04
CA THR A 51 -12.28 8.12 0.18
C THR A 51 -12.21 8.90 -1.14
N LYS A 52 -11.80 10.17 -1.10
CA LYS A 52 -11.73 11.02 -2.29
C LYS A 52 -10.56 10.66 -3.21
N GLU A 53 -9.38 10.45 -2.65
CA GLU A 53 -8.14 10.31 -3.42
C GLU A 53 -7.77 8.84 -3.73
N TYR A 54 -8.28 7.89 -2.94
CA TYR A 54 -7.90 6.48 -2.99
C TYR A 54 -9.13 5.54 -3.05
N PRO A 55 -10.04 5.72 -4.01
CA PRO A 55 -11.37 5.06 -3.99
C PRO A 55 -11.34 3.53 -4.07
N ARG A 56 -10.21 2.91 -4.43
CA ARG A 56 -10.04 1.44 -4.48
C ARG A 56 -9.11 0.90 -3.39
N LEU A 57 -8.63 1.76 -2.50
CA LEU A 57 -7.81 1.35 -1.37
C LEU A 57 -8.72 0.78 -0.29
N LYS A 58 -8.53 -0.51 0.00
CA LYS A 58 -9.26 -1.19 1.08
C LYS A 58 -8.52 -1.00 2.39
N LEU A 59 -9.24 -0.86 3.49
CA LEU A 59 -8.63 -0.78 4.81
C LEU A 59 -8.63 -2.16 5.46
N PHE A 60 -7.51 -2.54 6.05
CA PHE A 60 -7.39 -3.74 6.86
C PHE A 60 -6.76 -3.38 8.20
N ARG A 61 -7.27 -3.95 9.29
CA ARG A 61 -6.76 -3.69 10.63
C ARG A 61 -5.96 -4.87 11.14
N ILE A 62 -4.86 -4.58 11.83
CA ILE A 62 -3.95 -5.59 12.37
C ILE A 62 -3.57 -5.23 13.81
N LEU A 63 -3.37 -6.24 14.64
CA LEU A 63 -2.77 -6.09 15.96
C LEU A 63 -1.29 -5.71 15.82
N GLU A 64 -0.82 -4.74 16.59
CA GLU A 64 0.52 -4.17 16.41
C GLU A 64 1.62 -5.21 16.68
N GLU A 65 1.37 -6.13 17.61
CA GLU A 65 2.22 -7.28 17.92
C GLU A 65 2.36 -8.29 16.77
N ASN A 66 1.45 -8.26 15.79
CA ASN A 66 1.50 -9.12 14.61
C ASN A 66 2.25 -8.48 13.44
N ILE A 67 2.74 -7.24 13.60
CA ILE A 67 3.57 -6.59 12.59
C ILE A 67 5.03 -6.96 12.89
N PRO A 68 5.73 -7.68 11.99
CA PRO A 68 7.15 -7.99 12.16
C PRO A 68 7.98 -6.73 12.41
N SER A 69 8.88 -6.81 13.39
CA SER A 69 9.69 -5.67 13.84
C SER A 69 10.65 -5.13 12.77
N GLU A 70 10.97 -5.95 11.78
CA GLU A 70 11.81 -5.66 10.63
C GLU A 70 11.12 -4.74 9.61
N ILE A 71 9.79 -4.62 9.69
CA ILE A 71 9.03 -3.76 8.78
C ILE A 71 9.11 -2.32 9.27
N ILE A 72 9.82 -1.50 8.50
CA ILE A 72 9.88 -0.06 8.71
C ILE A 72 8.46 0.52 8.54
N ARG A 73 8.05 1.39 9.45
CA ARG A 73 6.77 2.12 9.37
C ARG A 73 6.64 2.82 8.01
N ASP A 74 5.42 2.87 7.47
CA ASP A 74 5.09 3.48 6.17
C ASP A 74 5.71 2.77 4.94
N SER A 75 6.31 1.60 5.13
CA SER A 75 6.68 0.70 4.02
C SER A 75 5.43 0.20 3.28
N TYR A 76 5.63 -0.23 2.04
CA TYR A 76 4.60 -0.92 1.25
C TYR A 76 5.14 -2.26 0.77
N MET A 77 4.22 -3.21 0.59
CA MET A 77 4.54 -4.59 0.25
C MET A 77 3.84 -4.99 -1.04
N LEU A 78 4.55 -5.74 -1.87
CA LEU A 78 4.00 -6.39 -3.04
C LEU A 78 3.92 -7.89 -2.77
N PHE A 79 2.71 -8.41 -2.81
CA PHE A 79 2.43 -9.84 -2.74
C PHE A 79 2.14 -10.35 -4.15
N ASP A 80 2.68 -11.51 -4.52
CA ASP A 80 2.20 -12.19 -5.71
C ASP A 80 0.76 -12.73 -5.51
N PRO A 81 0.02 -13.04 -6.59
CA PRO A 81 -1.38 -13.47 -6.49
C PRO A 81 -1.64 -14.75 -5.69
N LEU A 82 -0.63 -15.62 -5.55
CA LEU A 82 -0.67 -16.89 -4.82
C LEU A 82 -0.03 -16.77 -3.42
N GLY A 83 0.60 -15.64 -3.10
CA GLY A 83 1.23 -15.38 -1.81
C GLY A 83 2.56 -16.10 -1.57
N ASN A 84 3.23 -16.57 -2.63
CA ASN A 84 4.51 -17.29 -2.52
C ASN A 84 5.72 -16.35 -2.28
N GLY A 85 5.58 -15.07 -2.63
CA GLY A 85 6.63 -14.07 -2.61
C GLY A 85 6.12 -12.72 -2.14
N ILE A 86 6.94 -12.08 -1.31
CA ILE A 86 6.70 -10.74 -0.77
C ILE A 86 7.94 -9.89 -1.05
N LEU A 87 7.73 -8.74 -1.69
CA LEU A 87 8.74 -7.69 -1.76
C LEU A 87 8.33 -6.55 -0.83
N ILE A 88 9.27 -6.06 -0.02
CA ILE A 88 9.06 -4.97 0.93
C ILE A 88 9.87 -3.78 0.46
N TYR A 89 9.21 -2.63 0.36
CA TYR A 89 9.82 -1.39 -0.10
C TYR A 89 9.84 -0.38 1.03
N SER A 90 11.03 0.15 1.31
CA SER A 90 11.20 1.24 2.28
C SER A 90 10.40 2.48 1.85
N PRO A 91 9.86 3.26 2.80
CA PRO A 91 9.27 4.56 2.52
C PRO A 91 10.23 5.56 1.87
N ASP A 92 11.54 5.31 1.85
CA ASP A 92 12.52 6.19 1.20
C ASP A 92 12.71 5.89 -0.29
N LEU A 93 12.29 4.70 -0.75
CA LEU A 93 12.45 4.31 -2.15
C LEU A 93 11.53 5.12 -3.09
N PRO A 94 12.00 5.46 -4.29
CA PRO A 94 11.16 6.06 -5.31
C PRO A 94 10.09 5.06 -5.77
N GLY A 95 8.91 5.54 -6.14
CA GLY A 95 7.81 4.67 -6.58
C GLY A 95 8.06 3.94 -7.92
N GLY A 96 9.16 4.24 -8.61
CA GLY A 96 9.51 3.61 -9.89
C GLY A 96 9.79 2.11 -9.77
N GLU A 97 10.50 1.70 -8.73
CA GLU A 97 10.87 0.29 -8.50
C GLU A 97 9.63 -0.59 -8.35
N LEU A 98 8.66 -0.14 -7.53
CA LEU A 98 7.37 -0.82 -7.38
C LEU A 98 6.65 -1.00 -8.71
N LEU A 99 6.66 0.02 -9.58
CA LEU A 99 5.99 -0.04 -10.87
C LEU A 99 6.63 -1.09 -11.79
N GLU A 100 7.96 -1.16 -11.81
CA GLU A 100 8.68 -2.13 -12.63
C GLU A 100 8.40 -3.55 -12.18
N ASP A 101 8.44 -3.81 -10.88
CA ASP A 101 8.18 -5.15 -10.34
C ASP A 101 6.71 -5.55 -10.46
N LEU A 102 5.76 -4.62 -10.27
CA LEU A 102 4.35 -4.87 -10.56
C LEU A 102 4.14 -5.26 -12.03
N LYS A 103 4.81 -4.59 -12.98
CA LYS A 103 4.71 -4.94 -14.40
C LYS A 103 5.23 -6.36 -14.67
N LYS A 104 6.34 -6.75 -14.06
CA LYS A 104 6.89 -8.12 -14.17
C LYS A 104 5.89 -9.14 -13.58
N VAL A 105 5.33 -8.87 -12.40
CA VAL A 105 4.33 -9.75 -11.77
C VAL A 105 3.09 -9.87 -12.65
N LEU A 106 2.57 -8.76 -13.19
CA LEU A 106 1.37 -8.75 -14.03
C LEU A 106 1.56 -9.42 -15.40
N GLN A 107 2.77 -9.32 -15.97
CA GLN A 107 3.13 -9.99 -17.21
C GLN A 107 3.20 -11.51 -17.04
N ASN A 108 3.71 -11.97 -15.90
CA ASN A 108 3.86 -13.40 -15.61
C ASN A 108 2.61 -14.01 -14.97
N SER A 109 1.76 -13.19 -14.35
CA SER A 109 0.48 -13.62 -13.79
C SER A 109 -0.59 -13.72 -14.88
N LYS A 110 -1.15 -14.92 -15.05
CA LYS A 110 -2.36 -15.14 -15.87
C LYS A 110 -3.65 -15.01 -15.07
N ILE A 111 -3.56 -14.71 -13.78
CA ILE A 111 -4.70 -14.59 -12.87
C ILE A 111 -5.13 -13.12 -12.81
N GLY A 112 -6.43 -12.87 -12.91
CA GLY A 112 -7.06 -11.56 -12.89
C GLY A 112 -8.57 -11.70 -12.82
#